data_AF-A0A815U519-F1
#
_entry.id   AF-A0A815U519-F1
#
_cell.length_a   1.000
_cell.length_b   1.000
_cell.length_c   1.000
_cell.angle_alpha   90.00
_cell.angle_beta   90.00
_cell.angle_gamma   90.00
#
_symmetry.space_group_name_H-M   'P 1'
#
loop_
_entity.id
_entity.type
_entity.pdbx_description
1 polymer ?
#
loop_
_entity_poly.entity_id
_entity_poly.type
_entity_poly.pdbx_seq_one_letter_code
_entity_poly.pdbx_strand_id
1 'polypeptide(L)'
;LFATANDAEERDPLMCTIEGSNYTTSLLSNGYTWTLLYSGTTGIPSATIPSRMTYMSSVSINNNLSYTSYRILITQHRGVADCVQYSEAHLLGY
;
A
#
# COMPACT_ATOMS: atom_id res chain seq x y z
N LEU A 1 -2.63 -6.63 -1.77
CA LEU A 1 -2.34 -7.09 -3.16
C LEU A 1 -2.36 -5.86 -4.06
N PHE A 2 -1.30 -5.62 -4.84
CA PHE A 2 -1.22 -4.45 -5.73
C PHE A 2 -1.17 -4.88 -7.20
N ALA A 3 -1.67 -4.00 -8.08
CA ALA A 3 -1.47 -4.08 -9.52
C ALA A 3 -0.75 -2.84 -10.04
N THR A 4 0.26 -3.04 -10.89
CA THR A 4 1.01 -1.95 -11.52
C THR A 4 0.09 -1.18 -12.47
N ALA A 5 0.17 0.15 -12.52
CA ALA A 5 -0.53 0.93 -13.55
C ALA A 5 0.19 0.85 -14.92
N ASN A 6 -0.30 1.60 -15.91
CA ASN A 6 0.11 1.52 -17.31
C ASN A 6 1.20 2.52 -17.75
N ASP A 7 1.50 3.57 -16.98
CA ASP A 7 2.23 4.74 -17.51
C ASP A 7 3.78 4.61 -17.42
N ALA A 8 4.34 4.43 -16.22
CA ALA A 8 5.79 4.57 -15.96
C ALA A 8 6.26 3.74 -14.75
N GLU A 9 7.37 3.00 -14.88
CA GLU A 9 7.83 2.05 -13.85
C GLU A 9 8.42 2.71 -12.62
N GLU A 10 8.96 3.91 -12.78
CA GLU A 10 9.61 4.69 -11.73
C GLU A 10 8.64 5.10 -10.62
N ARG A 11 7.33 5.09 -10.93
CA ARG A 11 6.22 5.46 -10.04
C ARG A 11 5.57 4.24 -9.36
N ASP A 12 6.05 3.02 -9.62
CA ASP A 12 5.49 1.83 -8.99
C ASP A 12 5.71 1.87 -7.47
N PRO A 13 4.68 1.62 -6.64
CA PRO A 13 4.81 1.65 -5.19
C PRO A 13 5.56 0.40 -4.70
N LEU A 14 6.80 0.55 -4.23
CA LEU A 14 7.60 -0.58 -3.75
C LEU A 14 7.34 -0.90 -2.28
N MET A 15 7.22 0.13 -1.45
CA MET A 15 7.06 0.01 0.00
C MET A 15 5.85 0.79 0.48
N CYS A 16 5.20 0.28 1.52
CA CYS A 16 4.10 0.97 2.18
C CYS A 16 4.05 0.71 3.68
N THR A 17 3.28 1.53 4.37
CA THR A 17 2.68 1.17 5.65
C THR A 17 1.20 0.87 5.49
N ILE A 18 0.69 -0.03 6.32
CA ILE A 18 -0.73 -0.26 6.50
C ILE A 18 -1.03 -0.07 7.98
N GLU A 19 -2.03 0.75 8.25
CA GLU A 19 -2.39 1.20 9.57
C GLU A 19 -3.90 1.07 9.80
N GLY A 20 -4.29 0.79 11.03
CA GLY A 20 -5.67 0.67 11.46
C GLY A 20 -6.06 1.75 12.47
N SER A 21 -7.32 2.17 12.43
CA SER A 21 -7.91 3.08 13.42
C SER A 21 -9.33 2.67 13.77
N ASN A 22 -9.70 2.87 15.04
CA ASN A 22 -11.07 2.76 15.55
C ASN A 22 -11.62 4.12 16.02
N TYR A 23 -10.90 5.21 15.74
CA TYR A 23 -11.35 6.56 16.05
C TYR A 23 -12.44 7.03 15.07
N THR A 24 -13.17 8.07 15.45
CA THR A 24 -14.19 8.68 14.60
C THR A 24 -13.56 9.29 13.34
N THR A 25 -14.34 9.35 12.25
CA THR A 25 -13.89 9.90 10.96
C THR A 25 -13.33 11.31 11.06
N SER A 26 -13.88 12.14 11.96
CA SER A 26 -13.40 13.50 12.26
C SER A 26 -11.97 13.58 12.81
N LEU A 27 -11.45 12.49 13.38
CA LEU A 27 -10.12 12.42 13.99
C LEU A 27 -9.11 11.70 13.10
N LEU A 28 -9.51 11.08 12.00
CA LEU A 28 -8.63 10.29 11.13
C LEU A 28 -7.55 11.13 10.43
N SER A 29 -7.76 12.45 10.30
CA SER A 29 -6.74 13.39 9.84
C SER A 29 -5.59 13.56 10.84
N ASN A 30 -5.81 13.23 12.11
CA ASN A 30 -4.79 13.33 13.14
C ASN A 30 -3.89 12.09 13.10
N GLY A 31 -2.59 12.28 12.84
CA GLY A 31 -1.63 11.20 12.68
C GLY A 31 -1.53 10.22 13.85
N TYR A 32 -1.77 10.68 15.09
CA TYR A 32 -1.66 9.86 16.31
C TYR A 32 -2.81 8.84 16.48
N THR A 33 -3.84 8.89 15.63
CA THR A 33 -5.02 7.99 15.72
C THR A 33 -4.82 6.67 15.01
N TRP A 34 -3.65 6.43 14.44
CA TRP A 34 -3.33 5.28 13.61
C TRP A 34 -2.39 4.32 14.34
N THR A 35 -2.74 3.03 14.33
CA THR A 35 -1.89 1.94 14.81
C THR A 35 -1.24 1.27 13.62
N LEU A 36 0.10 1.15 13.63
CA LEU A 36 0.84 0.47 12.58
C LEU A 36 0.57 -1.04 12.61
N LEU A 37 0.12 -1.59 11.49
CA LEU A 37 -0.14 -3.03 11.30
C LEU A 37 0.92 -3.69 10.43
N TYR A 38 1.46 -2.95 9.47
CA TYR A 38 2.47 -3.43 8.54
C TYR A 38 3.36 -2.29 8.06
N SER A 39 4.63 -2.58 7.89
CA SER A 39 5.60 -1.71 7.20
C SER A 39 6.52 -2.60 6.38
N GLY A 40 6.50 -2.47 5.06
CA GLY A 40 7.26 -3.34 4.18
C GLY A 40 6.89 -3.21 2.71
N THR A 41 7.25 -4.23 1.93
CA THR A 41 6.97 -4.29 0.49
C THR A 41 5.47 -4.36 0.17
N THR A 42 5.08 -3.82 -0.98
CA THR A 42 3.74 -3.99 -1.56
C THR A 42 3.57 -5.33 -2.30
N GLY A 43 4.66 -6.11 -2.43
CA GLY A 43 4.75 -7.29 -3.29
C GLY A 43 5.25 -6.97 -4.71
N ILE A 44 5.36 -5.69 -5.07
CA ILE A 44 6.01 -5.25 -6.32
C ILE A 44 7.53 -5.39 -6.18
N PRO A 45 8.22 -6.13 -7.08
CA PRO A 45 9.67 -6.28 -7.03
C PRO A 45 10.37 -4.96 -7.35
N SER A 46 11.56 -4.76 -6.80
CA SER A 46 12.41 -3.60 -7.09
C SER A 46 13.00 -3.59 -8.51
N ALA A 47 13.10 -4.75 -9.15
CA ALA A 47 13.47 -4.90 -10.56
C ALA A 47 12.29 -4.58 -11.50
N THR A 48 12.61 -4.09 -12.70
CA THR A 48 11.67 -3.84 -13.80
C THR A 48 10.80 -5.06 -14.09
N ILE A 49 9.53 -4.81 -14.36
CA ILE A 49 8.51 -5.83 -14.59
C ILE A 49 8.22 -5.88 -16.10
N PRO A 50 8.18 -7.06 -16.74
CA PRO A 50 8.06 -7.17 -18.19
C PRO A 50 6.68 -6.73 -18.71
N SER A 51 5.63 -6.75 -17.88
CA SER A 51 4.27 -6.34 -18.23
C SER A 51 3.69 -5.35 -17.24
N ARG A 52 2.81 -4.47 -17.75
CA ARG A 52 2.06 -3.47 -16.98
C ARG A 52 0.62 -3.91 -16.78
N MET A 53 -0.16 -3.20 -15.95
CA MET A 53 -1.53 -3.59 -15.60
C MET A 53 -1.62 -5.03 -15.06
N THR A 54 -0.60 -5.46 -14.32
CA THR A 54 -0.44 -6.83 -13.82
C THR A 54 -0.51 -6.85 -12.30
N TYR A 55 -1.24 -7.81 -11.72
CA TYR A 55 -1.25 -8.07 -10.28
C TYR A 55 0.07 -8.71 -9.84
N MET A 56 0.58 -8.27 -8.70
CA MET A 56 1.76 -8.85 -8.08
C MET A 56 1.41 -9.92 -7.04
N SER A 57 2.41 -10.46 -6.35
CA SER A 57 2.15 -11.37 -5.23
C SER A 57 1.41 -10.65 -4.11
N SER A 58 0.48 -11.36 -3.45
CA SER A 58 -0.10 -10.88 -2.20
C SER A 58 0.94 -10.91 -1.08
N VAL A 59 0.83 -9.95 -0.17
CA VAL A 59 1.63 -9.87 1.05
C VAL A 59 0.72 -10.16 2.23
N SER A 60 1.09 -11.12 3.05
CA SER A 60 0.35 -11.45 4.27
C SER A 60 0.70 -10.48 5.39
N ILE A 61 -0.33 -9.97 6.06
CA ILE A 61 -0.20 -9.09 7.22
C ILE A 61 -0.72 -9.87 8.43
N ASN A 62 0.11 -10.02 9.45
CA ASN A 62 -0.33 -10.64 10.70
C ASN A 62 -1.03 -9.59 11.55
N ASN A 63 -2.36 -9.58 11.52
CA ASN A 63 -3.19 -8.68 12.30
C ASN A 63 -4.33 -9.46 12.95
N ASN A 64 -4.38 -9.46 14.28
CA ASN A 64 -5.40 -10.17 15.07
C ASN A 64 -6.49 -9.22 15.61
N LEU A 65 -6.45 -7.93 15.24
CA LEU A 65 -7.40 -6.92 15.70
C LEU A 65 -8.16 -6.33 14.51
N SER A 66 -9.48 -6.17 14.65
CA SER A 66 -10.29 -5.51 13.65
C SER A 66 -10.29 -3.98 13.85
N TYR A 67 -10.20 -3.25 12.74
CA TYR A 67 -10.28 -1.79 12.70
C TYR A 67 -11.43 -1.34 11.80
N THR A 68 -12.10 -0.24 12.15
CA THR A 68 -13.17 0.35 11.35
C THR A 68 -12.66 1.22 10.21
N SER A 69 -11.38 1.61 10.24
CA SER A 69 -10.73 2.39 9.19
C SER A 69 -9.32 1.89 8.96
N TYR A 70 -8.91 1.90 7.68
CA TYR A 70 -7.57 1.52 7.26
C TYR A 70 -6.95 2.65 6.43
N ARG A 71 -5.64 2.83 6.59
CA ARG A 71 -4.84 3.74 5.78
C ARG A 71 -3.66 2.99 5.19
N ILE A 72 -3.40 3.26 3.92
CA ILE A 72 -2.22 2.78 3.20
C ILE A 72 -1.40 4.01 2.84
N LEU A 73 -0.14 4.06 3.26
CA LEU A 73 0.81 5.12 2.87
C LEU A 73 1.92 4.51 2.06
N ILE A 74 2.14 4.99 0.83
CA ILE A 74 3.29 4.58 0.03
C ILE A 74 4.51 5.35 0.52
N THR A 75 5.56 4.62 0.91
CA THR A 75 6.77 5.18 1.52
C THR A 75 7.97 5.17 0.58
N GLN A 76 7.90 4.37 -0.49
CA GLN A 76 8.93 4.32 -1.53
C GLN A 76 8.32 3.90 -2.86
N HIS A 77 8.72 4.58 -3.94
CA HIS A 77 8.51 4.16 -5.33
C HIS A 77 9.84 3.82 -6.00
N ARG A 78 9.78 3.14 -7.16
CA ARG A 78 10.93 2.47 -7.78
C ARG A 78 12.07 3.40 -8.20
N GLY A 79 11.73 4.51 -8.83
CA GLY A 79 12.69 5.43 -9.45
C GLY A 79 12.56 6.85 -8.91
N VAL A 80 12.98 7.82 -9.71
CA VAL A 80 12.80 9.25 -9.41
C VAL A 80 11.58 9.74 -10.15
N ALA A 81 10.52 10.05 -9.40
CA ALA A 81 9.28 10.60 -9.92
C ALA A 81 8.63 11.49 -8.86
N ASP A 82 7.70 12.33 -9.29
CA ASP A 82 6.93 13.27 -8.46
C ASP A 82 5.61 12.67 -7.95
N CYS A 83 5.32 11.41 -8.29
CA CYS A 83 4.07 10.74 -7.98
C CYS A 83 4.23 9.22 -7.90
N VAL A 84 3.15 8.56 -7.46
CA VAL A 84 3.01 7.11 -7.37
C VAL A 84 1.85 6.67 -8.25
N GLN A 85 1.95 5.49 -8.87
CA GLN A 85 0.86 4.91 -9.64
C GLN A 85 0.66 3.42 -9.39
N TYR A 86 -0.60 3.01 -9.32
CA TYR A 86 -1.05 1.62 -9.26
C TYR A 86 -2.49 1.60 -9.78
N SER A 87 -2.87 0.57 -10.52
CA SER A 87 -4.25 0.48 -11.04
C SER A 87 -5.21 0.07 -9.93
N GLU A 88 -4.76 -0.84 -9.05
CA GLU A 88 -5.58 -1.38 -7.96
C GLU A 88 -4.73 -1.70 -6.73
N ALA A 89 -5.39 -1.64 -5.57
CA ALA A 89 -4.86 -2.09 -4.29
C ALA A 89 -5.98 -2.76 -3.48
N HIS A 90 -5.80 -4.04 -3.16
CA HIS A 90 -6.77 -4.82 -2.38
C HIS A 90 -6.24 -5.10 -0.97
N LEU A 91 -7.06 -4.75 0.03
CA LEU A 91 -6.94 -5.20 1.40
C LEU A 91 -7.95 -6.34 1.60
N LEU A 92 -7.45 -7.55 1.86
CA LEU A 92 -8.25 -8.77 1.96
C LEU A 92 -8.23 -9.26 3.40
N GLY A 93 -9.39 -9.62 3.94
CA GLY A 93 -9.54 -10.25 5.26
C GLY A 93 -10.23 -11.61 5.13
N TYR A 94 -10.11 -12.45 6.15
CA TYR A 94 -10.78 -13.74 6.28
C TYR A 94 -11.51 -13.83 7.63
#